data_AF-C7QCQ9-F1
#
_entry.id   AF-C7QCQ9-F1
#
_cell.length_a   1.000
_cell.length_b   1.000
_cell.length_c   1.000
_cell.angle_alpha   90.00
_cell.angle_beta   90.00
_cell.angle_gamma   90.00
#
_symmetry.space_group_name_H-M   'P 1'
#
loop_
_entity.id
_entity.type
_entity.pdbx_description
1 polymer ?
#
loop_
_entity_poly.entity_id
_entity_poly.type
_entity_poly.pdbx_seq_one_letter_code
_entity_poly.pdbx_strand_id
1 'polypeptide(L)'
;MGWFRGRRKRRDAGTAGPASGAASDVRQASVAEGPDAHGAAGAAELAGAPFGQEPYPAAGTSVPDRIPWRHLEGGAYERLLGPLADAEGVSALLDYCALDSAWEPAAARALIDRSPPAGAALNRLVGKEEPPRAESAEFVGRVVRALSLLPAEEAVPLLVRLAEQKSGLSAASMPTARAAVRALAAVPGELVPPALHRLASESPLAALRKAAYAELKRRLHTLSDAPEWTVDTFGLDSASQVRVPVGPRHVAVVRVAIGGKVQVRYHESQGRSAGDGRALAGRPTAATVDQDAVQGVTALATELRTAIRAARTRLESAQKERREIPVADWLEHYITHPVTGTVARAVLWEVRAGGTETWRLGLPKKVEERWGLVTEGGVRIVLQDGDVVRVAAPVRVSAAQARGWKQVLAQAKVQLVLKQIKPL
;
A
#
# COMPACT_ATOMS: atom_id res chain seq x y z
N MET A 1 22.54 -27.61 3.93
CA MET A 1 21.97 -28.79 3.24
C MET A 1 20.54 -28.45 2.81
N GLY A 2 20.28 -28.41 1.49
CA GLY A 2 18.97 -28.44 0.80
C GLY A 2 17.96 -27.32 1.14
N TRP A 3 17.16 -26.74 0.25
CA TRP A 3 16.56 -27.21 -1.00
C TRP A 3 16.22 -25.98 -1.87
N PHE A 4 16.58 -25.97 -3.15
CA PHE A 4 15.95 -25.10 -4.16
C PHE A 4 15.40 -26.01 -5.27
N ARG A 5 14.07 -26.15 -5.34
CA ARG A 5 13.38 -26.89 -6.41
C ARG A 5 13.22 -25.99 -7.63
N GLY A 6 13.85 -26.41 -8.73
CA GLY A 6 13.74 -25.77 -10.04
C GLY A 6 12.33 -25.90 -10.65
N ARG A 7 11.82 -24.81 -11.21
CA ARG A 7 10.68 -24.81 -12.14
C ARG A 7 11.22 -24.77 -13.57
N ARG A 8 11.10 -25.88 -14.30
CA ARG A 8 11.26 -25.90 -15.76
C ARG A 8 10.01 -25.29 -16.40
N LYS A 9 10.18 -24.29 -17.26
CA LYS A 9 9.11 -23.75 -18.12
C LYS A 9 9.37 -24.23 -19.56
N ARG A 10 8.43 -24.99 -20.11
CA ARG A 10 8.41 -25.39 -21.53
C ARG A 10 8.33 -24.14 -22.41
N ARG A 11 9.19 -24.07 -23.43
CA ARG A 11 9.10 -23.11 -24.54
C ARG A 11 8.39 -23.80 -25.69
N ASP A 12 7.31 -23.19 -26.17
CA ASP A 12 6.79 -23.46 -27.51
C ASP A 12 7.42 -22.45 -28.49
N ALA A 13 7.82 -22.98 -29.63
CA ALA A 13 8.46 -22.28 -30.74
C ALA A 13 7.40 -21.56 -31.59
N GLY A 14 7.74 -20.34 -32.04
CA GLY A 14 6.92 -19.55 -32.95
C GLY A 14 7.81 -18.68 -33.83
N THR A 15 8.11 -19.26 -35.00
CA THR A 15 8.57 -18.74 -36.30
C THR A 15 8.80 -17.24 -36.52
N ALA A 16 9.96 -16.96 -37.15
CA ALA A 16 10.39 -15.69 -37.71
C ALA A 16 9.77 -15.41 -39.10
N GLY A 17 9.68 -14.12 -39.45
CA GLY A 17 9.39 -13.61 -40.80
C GLY A 17 9.83 -12.13 -40.92
N PRO A 18 10.22 -11.64 -42.11
CA PRO A 18 11.41 -10.79 -42.25
C PRO A 18 11.16 -9.29 -42.49
N ALA A 19 12.29 -8.57 -42.46
CA ALA A 19 12.46 -7.13 -42.63
C ALA A 19 12.29 -6.61 -44.07
N SER A 20 11.82 -5.36 -44.16
CA SER A 20 11.98 -4.39 -45.26
C SER A 20 11.56 -3.02 -44.66
N GLY A 21 12.26 -1.89 -44.73
CA GLY A 21 13.25 -1.43 -45.70
C GLY A 21 12.62 -0.30 -46.54
N ALA A 22 12.70 0.97 -46.12
CA ALA A 22 12.68 2.14 -47.01
C ALA A 22 12.92 3.46 -46.25
N ALA A 23 13.62 4.35 -46.95
CA ALA A 23 14.21 5.60 -46.50
C ALA A 23 13.27 6.81 -46.62
N SER A 24 13.71 7.91 -45.99
CA SER A 24 13.61 9.33 -46.37
C SER A 24 12.35 9.85 -47.09
N ASP A 25 11.72 10.91 -46.55
CA ASP A 25 11.96 12.25 -47.12
C ASP A 25 11.42 13.43 -46.29
N VAL A 26 12.11 14.55 -46.50
CA VAL A 26 11.91 15.90 -45.94
C VAL A 26 10.70 16.59 -46.58
N ARG A 27 9.92 17.37 -45.80
CA ARG A 27 9.39 18.68 -46.24
C ARG A 27 8.88 19.52 -45.08
N GLN A 28 9.50 20.69 -44.95
CA GLN A 28 9.00 21.87 -44.25
C GLN A 28 7.82 22.46 -45.02
N ALA A 29 6.82 22.99 -44.30
CA ALA A 29 6.04 24.14 -44.73
C ALA A 29 5.51 24.88 -43.49
N SER A 30 5.99 26.12 -43.35
CA SER A 30 5.48 27.21 -42.52
C SER A 30 4.22 27.81 -43.19
N VAL A 31 3.20 28.22 -42.41
CA VAL A 31 2.39 29.43 -42.66
C VAL A 31 1.75 29.95 -41.35
N ALA A 32 2.14 31.18 -41.01
CA ALA A 32 1.43 32.36 -40.46
C ALA A 32 0.28 32.28 -39.43
N GLU A 33 0.49 33.00 -38.31
CA GLU A 33 -0.25 34.19 -37.80
C GLU A 33 -1.72 34.36 -38.24
N GLY A 34 -2.67 34.49 -37.31
CA GLY A 34 -3.00 35.79 -36.70
C GLY A 34 -4.35 35.78 -35.94
N PRO A 35 -4.75 36.89 -35.30
CA PRO A 35 -5.41 36.94 -33.99
C PRO A 35 -6.93 37.23 -34.05
N ASP A 36 -7.64 37.06 -32.93
CA ASP A 36 -8.34 38.18 -32.26
C ASP A 36 -9.17 37.76 -31.04
N ALA A 37 -9.22 38.70 -30.11
CA ALA A 37 -9.96 38.70 -28.86
C ALA A 37 -11.42 39.08 -29.05
N HIS A 38 -12.29 38.68 -28.10
CA HIS A 38 -13.26 39.56 -27.41
C HIS A 38 -14.22 38.74 -26.55
N GLY A 39 -14.69 39.37 -25.46
CA GLY A 39 -16.10 39.26 -25.08
C GLY A 39 -16.38 38.76 -23.68
N ALA A 40 -16.71 39.71 -22.81
CA ALA A 40 -17.05 39.55 -21.41
C ALA A 40 -18.55 39.22 -21.15
N ALA A 41 -18.82 38.92 -19.88
CA ALA A 41 -20.03 39.24 -19.11
C ALA A 41 -21.28 38.35 -19.25
N GLY A 42 -21.91 38.06 -18.10
CA GLY A 42 -23.31 37.63 -18.03
C GLY A 42 -23.65 36.80 -16.79
N ALA A 43 -24.17 37.46 -15.76
CA ALA A 43 -24.72 36.89 -14.53
C ALA A 43 -26.08 36.18 -14.74
N ALA A 44 -26.47 35.31 -13.80
CA ALA A 44 -27.79 35.25 -13.14
C ALA A 44 -28.12 33.83 -12.60
N GLU A 45 -28.00 33.70 -11.28
CA GLU A 45 -29.05 33.28 -10.35
C GLU A 45 -30.35 32.68 -10.95
N LEU A 46 -30.64 31.40 -10.67
CA LEU A 46 -32.01 30.89 -10.55
C LEU A 46 -32.05 29.72 -9.55
N ALA A 47 -32.78 29.96 -8.47
CA ALA A 47 -33.20 28.99 -7.47
C ALA A 47 -34.29 28.06 -8.01
N GLY A 48 -34.28 26.80 -7.58
CA GLY A 48 -35.33 25.81 -7.85
C GLY A 48 -35.30 24.71 -6.80
N ALA A 49 -36.27 24.74 -5.90
CA ALA A 49 -36.46 23.91 -4.70
C ALA A 49 -37.02 22.49 -5.05
N PRO A 50 -37.20 21.59 -4.05
CA PRO A 50 -36.92 20.15 -4.16
C PRO A 50 -38.10 19.25 -4.57
N PHE A 51 -37.75 18.07 -5.09
CA PHE A 51 -38.65 16.95 -5.40
C PHE A 51 -39.17 16.24 -4.14
N GLY A 52 -40.46 15.93 -4.17
CA GLY A 52 -41.29 15.42 -3.08
C GLY A 52 -41.04 13.97 -2.66
N GLN A 53 -41.43 13.73 -1.41
CA GLN A 53 -41.79 12.43 -0.85
C GLN A 53 -43.30 12.20 -1.05
N GLU A 54 -43.66 11.01 -1.54
CA GLU A 54 -44.97 10.41 -1.26
C GLU A 54 -44.77 9.00 -0.65
N PRO A 55 -45.71 8.55 0.20
CA PRO A 55 -45.52 7.42 1.12
C PRO A 55 -46.04 6.09 0.53
N TYR A 56 -45.54 4.97 1.04
CA TYR A 56 -46.16 3.64 0.84
C TYR A 56 -46.65 3.08 2.18
N PRO A 57 -47.78 2.34 2.19
CA PRO A 57 -48.60 2.12 3.37
C PRO A 57 -48.21 0.88 4.18
N ALA A 58 -48.58 0.92 5.46
CA ALA A 58 -48.55 -0.20 6.38
C ALA A 58 -49.61 -1.25 6.01
N ALA A 59 -49.20 -2.52 5.96
CA ALA A 59 -50.11 -3.65 6.02
C ALA A 59 -49.46 -4.74 6.90
N GLY A 60 -50.11 -5.01 8.03
CA GLY A 60 -49.73 -6.06 8.95
C GLY A 60 -50.10 -7.44 8.42
N THR A 61 -49.24 -8.40 8.71
CA THR A 61 -49.57 -9.83 8.70
C THR A 61 -48.92 -10.47 9.91
N SER A 62 -49.70 -11.32 10.58
CA SER A 62 -49.38 -12.05 11.81
C SER A 62 -48.16 -12.95 11.65
N VAL A 63 -47.27 -12.91 12.65
CA VAL A 63 -46.14 -13.83 12.84
C VAL A 63 -46.67 -15.20 13.29
N PRO A 64 -46.38 -16.31 12.59
CA PRO A 64 -46.60 -17.65 13.14
C PRO A 64 -45.50 -18.01 14.15
N ASP A 65 -45.86 -18.84 15.12
CA ASP A 65 -45.06 -19.22 16.28
C ASP A 65 -43.62 -19.68 15.95
N ARG A 66 -42.70 -19.27 16.83
CA ARG A 66 -41.27 -19.61 16.83
C ARG A 66 -41.06 -21.11 16.99
N ILE A 67 -40.35 -21.74 16.06
CA ILE A 67 -39.82 -23.10 16.24
C ILE A 67 -38.54 -23.00 17.10
N PRO A 68 -38.43 -23.68 18.25
CA PRO A 68 -37.17 -23.75 19.00
C PRO A 68 -36.17 -24.67 18.30
N TRP A 69 -34.97 -24.17 18.03
CA TRP A 69 -33.83 -24.84 17.36
C TRP A 69 -33.20 -26.01 18.15
N ARG A 70 -33.77 -26.41 19.29
CA ARG A 70 -33.28 -27.52 20.13
C ARG A 70 -33.46 -28.93 19.52
N HIS A 71 -33.86 -29.04 18.26
CA HIS A 71 -34.16 -30.32 17.61
C HIS A 71 -33.28 -30.67 16.39
N LEU A 72 -32.18 -29.95 16.15
CA LEU A 72 -31.19 -30.39 15.17
C LEU A 72 -30.25 -31.42 15.81
N GLU A 73 -30.54 -32.71 15.56
CA GLU A 73 -29.74 -33.84 16.02
C GLU A 73 -28.34 -33.84 15.38
N GLY A 74 -27.31 -33.94 16.22
CA GLY A 74 -25.92 -34.09 15.83
C GLY A 74 -24.99 -33.17 16.62
N GLY A 75 -24.52 -33.62 17.78
CA GLY A 75 -23.71 -32.88 18.77
C GLY A 75 -22.33 -32.37 18.30
N ALA A 76 -22.16 -32.00 17.03
CA ALA A 76 -21.03 -31.22 16.54
C ALA A 76 -21.11 -29.74 17.01
N TYR A 77 -22.34 -29.19 17.10
CA TYR A 77 -22.57 -27.81 17.52
C TYR A 77 -22.24 -27.57 19.00
N GLU A 78 -22.74 -28.41 19.92
CA GLU A 78 -22.43 -28.35 21.36
C GLU A 78 -20.94 -28.52 21.66
N ARG A 79 -20.22 -29.33 20.87
CA ARG A 79 -18.77 -29.53 21.05
C ARG A 79 -17.93 -28.33 20.56
N LEU A 80 -18.40 -27.59 19.57
CA LEU A 80 -17.71 -26.41 19.05
C LEU A 80 -18.06 -25.13 19.79
N LEU A 81 -19.34 -24.93 20.10
CA LEU A 81 -19.88 -23.69 20.64
C LEU A 81 -20.29 -23.77 22.11
N GLY A 82 -20.32 -24.95 22.73
CA GLY A 82 -20.63 -25.11 24.16
C GLY A 82 -19.76 -24.21 25.07
N PRO A 83 -18.43 -24.14 24.89
CA PRO A 83 -17.57 -23.22 25.66
C PRO A 83 -17.68 -21.73 25.27
N LEU A 84 -18.49 -21.40 24.24
CA LEU A 84 -18.71 -20.06 23.70
C LEU A 84 -20.10 -19.51 24.05
N ALA A 85 -21.08 -20.40 24.27
CA ALA A 85 -22.45 -20.06 24.69
C ALA A 85 -22.48 -19.40 26.08
N ASP A 86 -21.50 -19.70 26.93
CA ASP A 86 -21.35 -19.12 28.28
C ASP A 86 -20.72 -17.71 28.27
N ALA A 87 -20.22 -17.23 27.13
CA ALA A 87 -19.72 -15.86 27.01
C ALA A 87 -20.88 -14.91 26.68
N GLU A 88 -21.19 -13.99 27.60
CA GLU A 88 -22.24 -12.98 27.44
C GLU A 88 -22.11 -12.28 26.07
N GLY A 89 -23.18 -12.33 25.28
CA GLY A 89 -23.24 -11.69 23.95
C GLY A 89 -22.97 -12.57 22.73
N VAL A 90 -22.35 -13.74 22.92
CA VAL A 90 -21.85 -14.54 21.79
C VAL A 90 -22.88 -15.56 21.34
N SER A 91 -23.68 -16.09 22.27
CA SER A 91 -24.92 -16.79 21.92
C SER A 91 -25.79 -15.89 21.06
N ALA A 92 -26.00 -14.62 21.44
CA ALA A 92 -26.85 -13.72 20.67
C ALA A 92 -26.33 -13.51 19.24
N LEU A 93 -25.03 -13.27 19.06
CA LEU A 93 -24.44 -13.08 17.73
C LEU A 93 -24.48 -14.36 16.89
N LEU A 94 -24.26 -15.52 17.49
CA LEU A 94 -24.32 -16.83 16.82
C LEU A 94 -25.76 -17.24 16.52
N ASP A 95 -26.70 -16.96 17.41
CA ASP A 95 -28.14 -17.12 17.23
C ASP A 95 -28.61 -16.23 16.07
N TYR A 96 -28.13 -14.99 16.02
CA TYR A 96 -28.40 -14.07 14.92
C TYR A 96 -27.79 -14.54 13.59
N CYS A 97 -26.57 -15.10 13.61
CA CYS A 97 -25.98 -15.75 12.44
C CYS A 97 -26.64 -17.08 12.07
N ALA A 98 -27.37 -17.73 12.98
CA ALA A 98 -28.06 -18.99 12.77
C ALA A 98 -29.51 -18.80 12.27
N LEU A 99 -30.11 -17.63 12.49
CA LEU A 99 -31.41 -17.29 11.92
C LEU A 99 -31.34 -17.29 10.38
N ASP A 100 -32.15 -18.16 9.77
CA ASP A 100 -32.24 -18.37 8.32
C ASP A 100 -33.02 -17.26 7.58
N SER A 101 -33.56 -16.30 8.33
CA SER A 101 -34.35 -15.18 7.82
C SER A 101 -33.48 -13.99 7.42
N ALA A 102 -33.93 -13.26 6.40
CA ALA A 102 -33.30 -12.07 5.82
C ALA A 102 -32.48 -11.24 6.82
N TRP A 103 -31.16 -11.28 6.67
CA TRP A 103 -30.20 -10.51 7.45
C TRP A 103 -30.52 -9.01 7.44
N GLU A 104 -30.72 -8.40 8.62
CA GLU A 104 -30.96 -6.97 8.80
C GLU A 104 -29.78 -6.28 9.53
N PRO A 105 -28.99 -5.43 8.85
CA PRO A 105 -27.78 -4.82 9.44
C PRO A 105 -28.01 -4.04 10.74
N ALA A 106 -29.18 -3.41 10.89
CA ALA A 106 -29.55 -2.64 12.09
C ALA A 106 -29.78 -3.54 13.30
N ALA A 107 -30.44 -4.69 13.12
CA ALA A 107 -30.67 -5.66 14.18
C ALA A 107 -29.35 -6.27 14.68
N ALA A 108 -28.44 -6.58 13.75
CA ALA A 108 -27.11 -7.09 14.07
C ALA A 108 -26.32 -6.10 14.95
N ARG A 109 -26.32 -4.82 14.57
CA ARG A 109 -25.59 -3.77 15.29
C ARG A 109 -26.18 -3.52 16.68
N ALA A 110 -27.51 -3.45 16.78
CA ALA A 110 -28.20 -3.30 18.06
C ALA A 110 -27.97 -4.47 19.03
N LEU A 111 -27.63 -5.65 18.52
CA LEU A 111 -27.29 -6.83 19.32
C LEU A 111 -25.85 -6.77 19.84
N ILE A 112 -24.91 -6.35 18.98
CA ILE A 112 -23.49 -6.12 19.31
C ILE A 112 -23.37 -5.05 20.39
N ASP A 113 -24.06 -3.92 20.23
CA ASP A 113 -23.98 -2.78 21.16
C ASP A 113 -24.53 -3.13 22.56
N ARG A 114 -25.39 -4.16 22.68
CA ARG A 114 -25.94 -4.65 23.95
C ARG A 114 -25.06 -5.70 24.65
N SER A 115 -23.97 -6.12 24.03
CA SER A 115 -23.27 -7.36 24.36
C SER A 115 -21.75 -7.18 24.51
N PRO A 116 -21.23 -6.92 25.73
CA PRO A 116 -19.80 -6.99 26.02
C PRO A 116 -19.37 -8.39 26.53
N PRO A 117 -18.22 -8.98 26.12
CA PRO A 117 -17.32 -8.66 25.02
C PRO A 117 -17.39 -9.73 23.91
N ALA A 118 -18.19 -9.49 22.87
CA ALA A 118 -18.30 -10.38 21.71
C ALA A 118 -16.94 -10.76 21.07
N GLY A 119 -15.95 -9.87 21.17
CA GLY A 119 -14.59 -10.11 20.66
C GLY A 119 -13.84 -11.27 21.33
N ALA A 120 -14.07 -11.56 22.61
CA ALA A 120 -13.35 -12.62 23.33
C ALA A 120 -13.75 -14.02 22.89
N ALA A 121 -15.01 -14.22 22.55
CA ALA A 121 -15.51 -15.52 22.13
C ALA A 121 -15.37 -15.71 20.61
N LEU A 122 -15.50 -14.64 19.80
CA LEU A 122 -15.08 -14.70 18.40
C LEU A 122 -13.60 -15.06 18.28
N ASN A 123 -12.74 -14.55 19.18
CA ASN A 123 -11.33 -14.97 19.28
C ASN A 123 -11.17 -16.48 19.54
N ARG A 124 -11.97 -17.05 20.45
CA ARG A 124 -11.97 -18.49 20.75
C ARG A 124 -12.46 -19.33 19.56
N LEU A 125 -13.43 -18.84 18.80
CA LEU A 125 -13.98 -19.50 17.61
C LEU A 125 -12.96 -19.50 16.45
N VAL A 126 -12.24 -18.39 16.28
CA VAL A 126 -11.13 -18.24 15.33
C VAL A 126 -9.92 -19.11 15.73
N GLY A 127 -9.71 -19.37 17.02
CA GLY A 127 -8.57 -20.13 17.55
C GLY A 127 -8.64 -21.67 17.48
N LYS A 128 -9.77 -22.29 17.16
CA LYS A 128 -9.87 -23.77 17.12
C LYS A 128 -9.29 -24.35 15.81
N GLU A 129 -8.38 -25.32 15.95
CA GLU A 129 -7.60 -25.91 14.84
C GLU A 129 -8.40 -26.85 13.93
N GLU A 130 -9.49 -27.46 14.42
CA GLU A 130 -10.34 -28.31 13.60
C GLU A 130 -11.61 -27.58 13.17
N PRO A 131 -11.76 -27.23 11.88
CA PRO A 131 -13.05 -26.82 11.37
C PRO A 131 -14.01 -28.03 11.43
N PRO A 132 -15.22 -27.87 11.95
CA PRO A 132 -16.24 -28.91 11.82
C PRO A 132 -16.40 -29.28 10.35
N ARG A 133 -16.30 -30.58 10.09
CA ARG A 133 -16.51 -31.13 8.75
C ARG A 133 -17.93 -30.76 8.31
N ALA A 134 -18.01 -29.95 7.26
CA ALA A 134 -19.22 -29.52 6.55
C ALA A 134 -20.02 -28.32 7.12
N GLU A 135 -19.37 -27.33 7.75
CA GLU A 135 -20.01 -26.00 7.87
C GLU A 135 -20.02 -25.26 6.52
N SER A 136 -21.20 -24.82 6.11
CA SER A 136 -21.47 -24.17 4.83
C SER A 136 -20.62 -22.91 4.66
N ALA A 137 -20.14 -22.65 3.44
CA ALA A 137 -19.48 -21.38 3.09
C ALA A 137 -20.30 -20.15 3.51
N GLU A 138 -21.61 -20.33 3.66
CA GLU A 138 -22.57 -19.39 4.19
C GLU A 138 -22.34 -19.02 5.66
N PHE A 139 -22.17 -19.99 6.58
CA PHE A 139 -21.91 -19.70 7.99
C PHE A 139 -20.64 -18.86 8.16
N VAL A 140 -19.57 -19.26 7.46
CA VAL A 140 -18.33 -18.48 7.40
C VAL A 140 -18.57 -17.06 6.86
N GLY A 141 -19.36 -16.93 5.81
CA GLY A 141 -19.74 -15.62 5.26
C GLY A 141 -20.48 -14.75 6.28
N ARG A 142 -21.38 -15.33 7.06
CA ARG A 142 -22.12 -14.65 8.14
C ARG A 142 -21.18 -14.19 9.26
N VAL A 143 -20.25 -15.05 9.71
CA VAL A 143 -19.24 -14.67 10.73
C VAL A 143 -18.34 -13.55 10.23
N VAL A 144 -17.82 -13.65 9.00
CA VAL A 144 -16.98 -12.61 8.39
C VAL A 144 -17.73 -11.27 8.28
N ARG A 145 -19.02 -11.32 7.93
CA ARG A 145 -19.87 -10.12 7.86
C ARG A 145 -20.14 -9.53 9.24
N ALA A 146 -20.41 -10.36 10.24
CA ALA A 146 -20.58 -9.89 11.62
C ALA A 146 -19.30 -9.20 12.15
N LEU A 147 -18.12 -9.77 11.87
CA LEU A 147 -16.84 -9.15 12.24
C LEU A 147 -16.63 -7.78 11.58
N SER A 148 -17.07 -7.59 10.34
CA SER A 148 -16.98 -6.28 9.66
C SER A 148 -17.88 -5.20 10.26
N LEU A 149 -18.85 -5.58 11.10
CA LEU A 149 -19.71 -4.66 11.83
C LEU A 149 -19.13 -4.25 13.20
N LEU A 150 -17.96 -4.75 13.61
CA LEU A 150 -17.31 -4.28 14.83
C LEU A 150 -16.59 -2.93 14.59
N PRO A 151 -16.26 -2.17 15.65
CA PRO A 151 -15.34 -1.03 15.55
C PRO A 151 -14.02 -1.43 14.87
N ALA A 152 -13.38 -0.51 14.15
CA ALA A 152 -12.22 -0.84 13.32
C ALA A 152 -11.05 -1.42 14.14
N GLU A 153 -10.87 -0.92 15.37
CA GLU A 153 -9.86 -1.33 16.33
C GLU A 153 -9.98 -2.82 16.72
N GLU A 154 -11.21 -3.34 16.73
CA GLU A 154 -11.51 -4.74 17.04
C GLU A 154 -11.64 -5.61 15.78
N ALA A 155 -12.30 -5.09 14.75
CA ALA A 155 -12.58 -5.80 13.50
C ALA A 155 -11.28 -6.17 12.76
N VAL A 156 -10.35 -5.21 12.64
CA VAL A 156 -9.12 -5.36 11.85
C VAL A 156 -8.26 -6.53 12.35
N PRO A 157 -7.84 -6.62 13.62
CA PRO A 157 -6.98 -7.72 14.09
C PRO A 157 -7.66 -9.09 13.98
N LEU A 158 -8.99 -9.16 14.19
CA LEU A 158 -9.76 -10.41 14.05
C LEU A 158 -9.82 -10.88 12.59
N LEU A 159 -10.10 -9.98 11.65
CA LEU A 159 -10.18 -10.30 10.23
C LEU A 159 -8.80 -10.65 9.64
N VAL A 160 -7.73 -9.99 10.07
CA VAL A 160 -6.34 -10.36 9.70
C VAL A 160 -6.01 -11.76 10.17
N ARG A 161 -6.25 -12.07 11.46
CA ARG A 161 -5.97 -13.39 12.03
C ARG A 161 -6.76 -14.49 11.33
N LEU A 162 -8.05 -14.26 11.05
CA LEU A 162 -8.90 -15.20 10.33
C LEU A 162 -8.38 -15.45 8.91
N ALA A 163 -7.93 -14.41 8.21
CA ALA A 163 -7.32 -14.52 6.89
C ALA A 163 -6.04 -15.37 6.93
N GLU A 164 -5.13 -15.10 7.87
CA GLU A 164 -3.86 -15.81 8.02
C GLU A 164 -4.08 -17.29 8.36
N GLN A 165 -4.84 -17.59 9.42
CA GLN A 165 -5.09 -18.96 9.86
C GLN A 165 -5.76 -19.80 8.77
N LYS A 166 -6.85 -19.32 8.16
CA LYS A 166 -7.59 -20.10 7.16
C LYS A 166 -6.82 -20.25 5.85
N SER A 167 -5.86 -19.36 5.56
CA SER A 167 -5.02 -19.53 4.39
C SER A 167 -4.06 -20.73 4.54
N GLY A 168 -3.55 -21.00 5.74
CA GLY A 168 -2.55 -22.05 5.99
C GLY A 168 -3.08 -23.49 6.13
N LEU A 169 -4.39 -23.68 6.37
CA LEU A 169 -4.95 -25.00 6.72
C LEU A 169 -5.18 -25.93 5.52
N SER A 170 -5.77 -25.43 4.43
CA SER A 170 -6.07 -26.24 3.24
C SER A 170 -6.45 -25.39 2.02
N ALA A 171 -6.50 -26.00 0.83
CA ALA A 171 -7.06 -25.33 -0.36
C ALA A 171 -8.56 -25.00 -0.18
N ALA A 172 -9.30 -25.80 0.58
CA ALA A 172 -10.74 -25.62 0.83
C ALA A 172 -11.06 -24.42 1.72
N SER A 173 -10.11 -23.95 2.55
CA SER A 173 -10.27 -22.80 3.44
C SER A 173 -9.87 -21.46 2.82
N MET A 174 -9.34 -21.47 1.60
CA MET A 174 -8.96 -20.25 0.87
C MET A 174 -10.14 -19.29 0.58
N PRO A 175 -11.37 -19.75 0.24
CA PRO A 175 -12.52 -18.86 0.07
C PRO A 175 -12.82 -18.04 1.33
N THR A 176 -12.74 -18.67 2.51
CA THR A 176 -12.90 -18.01 3.81
C THR A 176 -11.86 -16.91 4.01
N ALA A 177 -10.58 -17.21 3.76
CA ALA A 177 -9.51 -16.23 3.91
C ALA A 177 -9.72 -15.03 2.97
N ARG A 178 -10.17 -15.26 1.72
CA ARG A 178 -10.52 -14.18 0.78
C ARG A 178 -11.73 -13.37 1.24
N ALA A 179 -12.75 -14.02 1.81
CA ALA A 179 -13.90 -13.33 2.37
C ALA A 179 -13.48 -12.41 3.53
N ALA A 180 -12.61 -12.90 4.42
CA ALA A 180 -12.06 -12.10 5.51
C ALA A 180 -11.28 -10.87 5.01
N VAL A 181 -10.47 -11.01 3.96
CA VAL A 181 -9.78 -9.88 3.30
C VAL A 181 -10.76 -8.87 2.70
N ARG A 182 -11.83 -9.33 2.04
CA ARG A 182 -12.86 -8.43 1.49
C ARG A 182 -13.62 -7.68 2.58
N ALA A 183 -13.95 -8.37 3.67
CA ALA A 183 -14.57 -7.77 4.83
C ALA A 183 -13.65 -6.75 5.50
N LEU A 184 -12.37 -7.08 5.65
CA LEU A 184 -11.35 -6.15 6.14
C LEU A 184 -11.35 -4.87 5.28
N ALA A 185 -11.38 -5.02 3.96
CA ALA A 185 -11.45 -3.90 3.03
C ALA A 185 -12.77 -3.11 3.05
N ALA A 186 -13.83 -3.63 3.65
CA ALA A 186 -15.10 -2.94 3.85
C ALA A 186 -15.19 -2.22 5.19
N VAL A 187 -14.36 -2.58 6.18
CA VAL A 187 -14.31 -1.89 7.48
C VAL A 187 -13.89 -0.42 7.25
N PRO A 188 -14.59 0.59 7.75
CA PRO A 188 -14.18 1.99 7.61
C PRO A 188 -12.93 2.30 8.45
N GLY A 189 -12.17 3.33 8.08
CA GLY A 189 -11.04 3.84 8.87
C GLY A 189 -9.64 3.55 8.31
N GLU A 190 -8.66 4.19 8.94
CA GLU A 190 -7.24 4.24 8.53
C GLU A 190 -6.42 3.00 8.95
N LEU A 191 -6.97 2.15 9.83
CA LEU A 191 -6.33 0.91 10.27
C LEU A 191 -6.34 -0.19 9.19
N VAL A 192 -7.26 -0.10 8.23
CA VAL A 192 -7.46 -1.13 7.21
C VAL A 192 -6.35 -1.16 6.16
N PRO A 193 -5.93 -0.02 5.58
CA PRO A 193 -4.90 -0.03 4.55
C PRO A 193 -3.58 -0.67 5.02
N PRO A 194 -2.99 -0.34 6.19
CA PRO A 194 -1.78 -1.01 6.70
C PRO A 194 -1.98 -2.52 6.92
N ALA A 195 -3.15 -2.93 7.42
CA ALA A 195 -3.46 -4.35 7.61
C ALA A 195 -3.53 -5.13 6.28
N LEU A 196 -4.18 -4.54 5.26
CA LEU A 196 -4.20 -5.10 3.91
C LEU A 196 -2.80 -5.11 3.29
N HIS A 197 -1.96 -4.12 3.58
CA HIS A 197 -0.57 -4.11 3.15
C HIS A 197 0.19 -5.31 3.65
N ARG A 198 0.14 -5.52 4.96
CA ARG A 198 0.86 -6.56 5.65
C ARG A 198 0.49 -7.92 5.08
N LEU A 199 -0.81 -8.16 4.89
CA LEU A 199 -1.29 -9.37 4.22
C LEU A 199 -0.82 -9.48 2.76
N ALA A 200 -0.68 -8.36 2.06
CA ALA A 200 -0.19 -8.32 0.67
C ALA A 200 1.32 -8.59 0.55
N SER A 201 2.13 -8.16 1.52
CA SER A 201 3.60 -8.28 1.49
C SER A 201 4.12 -9.52 2.23
N GLU A 202 3.63 -9.78 3.43
CA GLU A 202 4.21 -10.78 4.35
C GLU A 202 3.56 -12.16 4.27
N SER A 203 2.34 -12.29 3.72
CA SER A 203 1.66 -13.58 3.71
C SER A 203 2.46 -14.62 2.92
N PRO A 204 2.68 -15.85 3.44
CA PRO A 204 3.41 -16.89 2.73
C PRO A 204 2.70 -17.36 1.45
N LEU A 205 1.39 -17.11 1.35
CA LEU A 205 0.54 -17.64 0.28
C LEU A 205 0.24 -16.58 -0.78
N ALA A 206 0.73 -16.83 -2.01
CA ALA A 206 0.58 -15.92 -3.14
C ALA A 206 -0.90 -15.57 -3.45
N ALA A 207 -1.83 -16.50 -3.23
CA ALA A 207 -3.26 -16.27 -3.46
C ALA A 207 -3.87 -15.26 -2.47
N LEU A 208 -3.40 -15.24 -1.21
CA LEU A 208 -3.84 -14.27 -0.20
C LEU A 208 -3.19 -12.91 -0.48
N ARG A 209 -1.87 -12.88 -0.77
CA ARG A 209 -1.17 -11.66 -1.17
C ARG A 209 -1.88 -10.94 -2.30
N LYS A 210 -2.26 -11.68 -3.35
CA LYS A 210 -2.99 -11.13 -4.52
C LYS A 210 -4.37 -10.58 -4.15
N ALA A 211 -5.10 -11.25 -3.25
CA ALA A 211 -6.42 -10.79 -2.82
C ALA A 211 -6.33 -9.51 -1.98
N ALA A 212 -5.42 -9.46 -1.01
CA ALA A 212 -5.19 -8.30 -0.18
C ALA A 212 -4.73 -7.10 -1.00
N TYR A 213 -3.80 -7.29 -1.94
CA TYR A 213 -3.37 -6.24 -2.86
C TYR A 213 -4.51 -5.73 -3.76
N ALA A 214 -5.39 -6.62 -4.23
CA ALA A 214 -6.53 -6.22 -5.07
C ALA A 214 -7.52 -5.33 -4.31
N GLU A 215 -7.87 -5.69 -3.07
CA GLU A 215 -8.76 -4.88 -2.23
C GLU A 215 -8.11 -3.57 -1.79
N LEU A 216 -6.82 -3.63 -1.43
CA LEU A 216 -6.02 -2.45 -1.13
C LEU A 216 -6.02 -1.46 -2.31
N LYS A 217 -5.74 -1.94 -3.53
CA LYS A 217 -5.84 -1.14 -4.76
C LYS A 217 -7.26 -0.64 -5.01
N ARG A 218 -8.28 -1.42 -4.69
CA ARG A 218 -9.67 -1.03 -4.90
C ARG A 218 -10.09 0.09 -3.96
N ARG A 219 -9.59 0.09 -2.72
CA ARG A 219 -9.83 1.12 -1.69
C ARG A 219 -8.98 2.37 -1.92
N LEU A 220 -7.79 2.20 -2.46
CA LEU A 220 -6.92 3.27 -2.92
C LEU A 220 -7.28 3.58 -4.37
N HIS A 221 -8.43 4.22 -4.56
CA HIS A 221 -9.13 4.39 -5.84
C HIS A 221 -8.26 5.02 -6.96
N THR A 222 -7.08 5.56 -6.63
CA THR A 222 -5.99 5.73 -7.58
C THR A 222 -4.66 5.22 -6.98
N LEU A 223 -3.78 4.65 -7.81
CA LEU A 223 -2.40 4.29 -7.37
C LEU A 223 -1.60 5.52 -6.88
N SER A 224 -2.07 6.73 -7.21
CA SER A 224 -1.60 8.01 -6.68
C SER A 224 -1.97 8.24 -5.20
N ASP A 225 -3.03 7.60 -4.72
CA ASP A 225 -3.44 7.63 -3.30
C ASP A 225 -2.82 6.51 -2.47
N ALA A 226 -2.19 5.52 -3.14
CA ALA A 226 -1.51 4.45 -2.43
C ALA A 226 -0.41 5.03 -1.54
N PRO A 227 -0.46 4.81 -0.21
CA PRO A 227 0.54 5.37 0.68
C PRO A 227 1.92 4.78 0.35
N GLU A 228 2.99 5.51 0.67
CA GLU A 228 4.35 5.04 0.38
C GLU A 228 4.72 3.75 1.11
N TRP A 229 4.02 3.39 2.19
CA TRP A 229 4.18 2.09 2.83
C TRP A 229 3.82 0.92 1.92
N THR A 230 3.09 1.14 0.81
CA THR A 230 2.78 0.07 -0.16
C THR A 230 3.98 -0.40 -0.97
N VAL A 231 5.07 0.37 -0.99
CA VAL A 231 6.22 0.12 -1.85
C VAL A 231 7.08 -0.97 -1.25
N ASP A 232 7.33 -2.03 -2.01
CA ASP A 232 8.27 -3.07 -1.63
C ASP A 232 9.69 -2.48 -1.48
N THR A 233 10.46 -3.01 -0.54
CA THR A 233 11.88 -2.68 -0.37
C THR A 233 12.74 -3.32 -1.45
N PHE A 234 12.23 -4.34 -2.16
CA PHE A 234 12.97 -5.15 -3.14
C PHE A 234 14.26 -5.77 -2.57
N GLY A 235 14.31 -6.00 -1.26
CA GLY A 235 15.50 -6.49 -0.56
C GLY A 235 16.65 -5.47 -0.49
N LEU A 236 16.40 -4.19 -0.75
CA LEU A 236 17.37 -3.13 -0.52
C LEU A 236 17.60 -2.93 0.98
N ASP A 237 18.86 -2.73 1.36
CA ASP A 237 19.27 -2.37 2.72
C ASP A 237 19.02 -0.87 3.03
N SER A 238 19.38 -0.43 4.23
CA SER A 238 19.28 0.97 4.67
C SER A 238 20.18 1.94 3.87
N ALA A 239 21.15 1.43 3.11
CA ALA A 239 21.98 2.20 2.18
C ALA A 239 21.39 2.23 0.76
N SER A 240 20.15 1.75 0.60
CA SER A 240 19.43 1.67 -0.68
C SER A 240 20.16 0.83 -1.72
N GLN A 241 20.77 -0.28 -1.29
CA GLN A 241 21.47 -1.22 -2.17
C GLN A 241 21.11 -2.68 -1.88
N VAL A 242 21.20 -3.53 -2.90
CA VAL A 242 21.06 -4.99 -2.78
C VAL A 242 22.18 -5.65 -3.56
N ARG A 243 22.72 -6.73 -2.99
CA ARG A 243 23.81 -7.52 -3.56
C ARG A 243 23.25 -8.85 -4.04
N VAL A 244 23.44 -9.14 -5.32
CA VAL A 244 22.96 -10.38 -5.95
C VAL A 244 24.18 -11.15 -6.46
N PRO A 245 24.45 -12.38 -5.97
CA PRO A 245 25.50 -13.22 -6.53
C PRO A 245 25.11 -13.58 -7.96
N VAL A 246 26.02 -13.33 -8.91
CA VAL A 246 25.81 -13.64 -10.34
C VAL A 246 26.80 -14.68 -10.85
N GLY A 247 27.53 -15.32 -9.95
CA GLY A 247 28.50 -16.37 -10.27
C GLY A 247 29.47 -16.61 -9.11
N PRO A 248 30.41 -17.56 -9.24
CA PRO A 248 31.32 -17.94 -8.15
C PRO A 248 32.31 -16.84 -7.79
N ARG A 249 32.58 -15.89 -8.69
CA ARG A 249 33.55 -14.80 -8.52
C ARG A 249 32.94 -13.42 -8.73
N HIS A 250 31.61 -13.30 -8.84
CA HIS A 250 30.98 -12.05 -9.27
C HIS A 250 29.71 -11.74 -8.48
N VAL A 251 29.58 -10.47 -8.09
CA VAL A 251 28.40 -9.94 -7.39
C VAL A 251 27.91 -8.71 -8.16
N ALA A 252 26.61 -8.66 -8.43
CA ALA A 252 25.96 -7.46 -8.90
C ALA A 252 25.46 -6.64 -7.70
N VAL A 253 25.82 -5.36 -7.67
CA VAL A 253 25.32 -4.39 -6.69
C VAL A 253 24.31 -3.50 -7.41
N VAL A 254 23.04 -3.63 -7.05
CA VAL A 254 21.98 -2.73 -7.49
C VAL A 254 21.80 -1.67 -6.42
N ARG A 255 21.97 -0.40 -6.78
CA ARG A 255 21.88 0.74 -5.86
C ARG A 255 20.93 1.79 -6.39
N VAL A 256 20.14 2.39 -5.50
CA VAL A 256 19.33 3.57 -5.80
C VAL A 256 20.02 4.80 -5.21
N ALA A 257 20.49 5.70 -6.07
CA ALA A 257 21.11 6.96 -5.64
C ALA A 257 20.04 7.99 -5.23
N ILE A 258 20.43 8.97 -4.42
CA ILE A 258 19.59 10.14 -4.11
C ILE A 258 19.11 10.77 -5.44
N GLY A 259 17.82 11.08 -5.50
CA GLY A 259 17.13 11.49 -6.73
C GLY A 259 16.49 10.33 -7.52
N GLY A 260 16.61 9.09 -7.04
CA GLY A 260 15.94 7.92 -7.63
C GLY A 260 16.67 7.29 -8.82
N LYS A 261 17.96 7.55 -9.02
CA LYS A 261 18.71 6.93 -10.13
C LYS A 261 19.14 5.50 -9.76
N VAL A 262 18.58 4.51 -10.44
CA VAL A 262 18.98 3.09 -10.31
C VAL A 262 20.29 2.84 -11.05
N GLN A 263 21.28 2.30 -10.35
CA GLN A 263 22.59 1.92 -10.87
C GLN A 263 22.83 0.43 -10.64
N VAL A 264 23.40 -0.25 -11.63
CA VAL A 264 23.86 -1.64 -11.50
C VAL A 264 25.35 -1.63 -11.76
N ARG A 265 26.13 -2.14 -10.80
CA ARG A 265 27.59 -2.32 -10.92
C ARG A 265 27.95 -3.77 -10.63
N TYR A 266 28.99 -4.27 -11.26
CA TYR A 266 29.49 -5.62 -11.03
C TYR A 266 30.84 -5.54 -10.33
N HIS A 267 31.05 -6.42 -9.36
CA HIS A 267 32.27 -6.50 -8.57
C HIS A 267 32.80 -7.92 -8.60
N GLU A 268 34.12 -8.08 -8.58
CA GLU A 268 34.73 -9.36 -8.27
C GLU A 268 34.47 -9.73 -6.80
N SER A 269 34.21 -11.00 -6.54
CA SER A 269 34.09 -11.56 -5.19
C SER A 269 35.46 -12.09 -4.77
N GLN A 270 36.39 -11.21 -4.40
CA GLN A 270 37.66 -11.64 -3.82
C GLN A 270 37.50 -11.87 -2.30
N GLY A 271 37.38 -13.12 -1.87
CA GLY A 271 37.38 -13.51 -0.45
C GLY A 271 36.00 -13.61 0.21
N ARG A 272 35.99 -13.97 1.51
CA ARG A 272 34.79 -14.34 2.31
C ARG A 272 33.68 -13.28 2.38
N SER A 273 33.96 -12.05 1.97
CA SER A 273 33.00 -10.95 1.96
C SER A 273 32.65 -10.54 0.52
N ALA A 274 31.48 -10.98 0.07
CA ALA A 274 30.88 -10.59 -1.19
C ALA A 274 30.57 -9.06 -1.21
N GLY A 275 31.51 -8.24 -1.69
CA GLY A 275 31.24 -6.81 -1.89
C GLY A 275 32.45 -5.87 -1.98
N ASP A 276 33.62 -6.24 -1.46
CA ASP A 276 34.78 -5.33 -1.38
C ASP A 276 35.77 -5.49 -2.55
N GLY A 277 35.49 -6.39 -3.48
CA GLY A 277 36.36 -6.61 -4.62
C GLY A 277 36.27 -5.51 -5.69
N ARG A 278 37.25 -5.55 -6.60
CA ARG A 278 37.44 -4.58 -7.67
C ARG A 278 36.16 -4.42 -8.49
N ALA A 279 35.73 -3.16 -8.69
CA ALA A 279 34.63 -2.83 -9.58
C ALA A 279 35.02 -3.14 -11.03
N LEU A 280 34.14 -3.85 -11.73
CA LEU A 280 34.31 -4.19 -13.14
C LEU A 280 33.84 -3.04 -14.02
N ALA A 281 34.50 -2.84 -15.16
CA ALA A 281 34.15 -1.81 -16.13
C ALA A 281 32.80 -2.08 -16.85
N GLY A 282 32.27 -3.30 -16.75
CA GLY A 282 31.03 -3.68 -17.40
C GLY A 282 30.45 -4.98 -16.86
N ARG A 283 29.46 -5.51 -17.57
CA ARG A 283 28.87 -6.82 -17.27
C ARG A 283 29.93 -7.91 -17.48
N PRO A 284 30.16 -8.80 -16.51
CA PRO A 284 31.11 -9.90 -16.68
C PRO A 284 30.67 -10.85 -17.81
N THR A 285 31.65 -11.48 -18.46
CA THR A 285 31.46 -12.31 -19.66
C THR A 285 30.74 -13.62 -19.35
N ALA A 286 29.95 -14.11 -20.31
CA ALA A 286 28.97 -15.17 -20.11
C ALA A 286 29.52 -16.50 -19.57
N ALA A 287 30.79 -16.81 -19.84
CA ALA A 287 31.42 -18.07 -19.42
C ALA A 287 31.60 -18.20 -17.89
N THR A 288 31.53 -17.09 -17.14
CA THR A 288 31.82 -17.07 -15.68
C THR A 288 30.63 -16.61 -14.83
N VAL A 289 29.47 -16.49 -15.45
CA VAL A 289 28.31 -15.78 -14.90
C VAL A 289 27.05 -16.61 -15.10
N ASP A 290 26.29 -16.76 -14.03
CA ASP A 290 24.94 -17.30 -14.04
C ASP A 290 24.01 -16.32 -14.81
N GLN A 291 23.57 -16.75 -16.00
CA GLN A 291 22.73 -15.91 -16.85
C GLN A 291 21.35 -15.66 -16.25
N ASP A 292 20.80 -16.60 -15.49
CA ASP A 292 19.50 -16.44 -14.84
C ASP A 292 19.59 -15.40 -13.72
N ALA A 293 20.68 -15.42 -12.95
CA ALA A 293 20.94 -14.40 -11.94
C ALA A 293 21.07 -12.99 -12.55
N VAL A 294 21.77 -12.85 -13.68
CA VAL A 294 21.88 -11.53 -14.35
C VAL A 294 20.54 -11.07 -14.95
N GLN A 295 19.74 -11.99 -15.48
CA GLN A 295 18.37 -11.67 -15.89
C GLN A 295 17.55 -11.19 -14.70
N GLY A 296 17.67 -11.86 -13.54
CA GLY A 296 17.05 -11.43 -12.28
C GLY A 296 17.46 -10.03 -11.85
N VAL A 297 18.76 -9.70 -11.90
CA VAL A 297 19.29 -8.35 -11.62
C VAL A 297 18.70 -7.30 -12.57
N THR A 298 18.57 -7.63 -13.85
CA THR A 298 18.02 -6.73 -14.87
C THR A 298 16.51 -6.49 -14.65
N ALA A 299 15.77 -7.54 -14.31
CA ALA A 299 14.35 -7.45 -13.96
C ALA A 299 14.14 -6.59 -12.71
N LEU A 300 14.90 -6.87 -11.64
CA LEU A 300 14.91 -6.10 -10.41
C LEU A 300 15.19 -4.61 -10.65
N ALA A 301 16.21 -4.28 -11.46
CA ALA A 301 16.51 -2.90 -11.80
C ALA A 301 15.36 -2.22 -12.58
N THR A 302 14.61 -2.96 -13.39
CA THR A 302 13.46 -2.46 -14.14
C THR A 302 12.25 -2.21 -13.24
N GLU A 303 11.99 -3.13 -12.31
CA GLU A 303 10.96 -2.99 -11.29
C GLU A 303 11.24 -1.80 -10.37
N LEU A 304 12.48 -1.64 -9.90
CA LEU A 304 12.92 -0.49 -9.11
C LEU A 304 12.70 0.84 -9.82
N ARG A 305 13.04 0.94 -11.13
CA ARG A 305 12.78 2.16 -11.90
C ARG A 305 11.29 2.48 -11.98
N THR A 306 10.46 1.45 -12.14
CA THR A 306 9.00 1.59 -12.16
C THR A 306 8.49 2.08 -10.80
N ALA A 307 8.95 1.48 -9.71
CA ALA A 307 8.58 1.87 -8.35
C ALA A 307 9.00 3.31 -8.02
N ILE A 308 10.22 3.71 -8.41
CA ILE A 308 10.72 5.08 -8.22
C ILE A 308 9.92 6.10 -9.02
N ARG A 309 9.56 5.78 -10.27
CA ARG A 309 8.69 6.64 -11.08
C ARG A 309 7.34 6.82 -10.41
N ALA A 310 6.75 5.74 -9.89
CA ALA A 310 5.49 5.79 -9.15
C ALA A 310 5.61 6.63 -7.87
N ALA A 311 6.67 6.46 -7.08
CA ALA A 311 6.93 7.24 -5.87
C ALA A 311 7.08 8.75 -6.17
N ARG A 312 7.76 9.08 -7.28
CA ARG A 312 7.83 10.47 -7.74
C ARG A 312 6.45 11.03 -8.10
N THR A 313 5.64 10.30 -8.86
CA THR A 313 4.29 10.72 -9.23
C THR A 313 3.39 10.92 -8.00
N ARG A 314 3.55 10.09 -6.96
CA ARG A 314 2.85 10.28 -5.69
C ARG A 314 3.31 11.52 -4.94
N LEU A 315 4.61 11.77 -4.85
CA LEU A 315 5.14 13.02 -4.26
C LEU A 315 4.67 14.27 -5.03
N GLU A 316 4.58 14.20 -6.36
CA GLU A 316 3.99 15.27 -7.19
C GLU A 316 2.50 15.48 -6.88
N SER A 317 1.75 14.40 -6.64
CA SER A 317 0.33 14.47 -6.27
C SER A 317 0.17 15.05 -4.87
N ALA A 318 0.94 14.56 -3.89
CA ALA A 318 0.99 15.09 -2.53
C ALA A 318 1.36 16.59 -2.50
N GLN A 319 2.25 17.04 -3.38
CA GLN A 319 2.58 18.45 -3.56
C GLN A 319 1.38 19.27 -4.06
N LYS A 320 0.66 18.77 -5.08
CA LYS A 320 -0.50 19.45 -5.67
C LYS A 320 -1.66 19.55 -4.67
N GLU A 321 -1.94 18.44 -3.99
CA GLU A 321 -3.01 18.31 -3.00
C GLU A 321 -2.67 18.99 -1.66
N ARG A 322 -1.39 19.35 -1.46
CA ARG A 322 -0.88 19.89 -0.18
C ARG A 322 -1.15 18.93 0.98
N ARG A 323 -1.01 17.63 0.70
CA ARG A 323 -1.28 16.55 1.65
C ARG A 323 -0.43 16.75 2.90
N GLU A 324 -1.07 16.89 4.05
CA GLU A 324 -0.41 16.93 5.36
C GLU A 324 -0.14 15.49 5.79
N ILE A 325 1.09 15.23 6.22
CA ILE A 325 1.60 13.91 6.59
C ILE A 325 2.12 14.03 8.03
N PRO A 326 1.64 13.21 8.97
CA PRO A 326 2.23 13.13 10.29
C PRO A 326 3.74 12.84 10.21
N VAL A 327 4.56 13.45 11.07
CA VAL A 327 6.01 13.27 11.03
C VAL A 327 6.43 11.80 11.22
N ALA A 328 5.69 11.02 12.01
CA ALA A 328 5.95 9.59 12.19
C ALA A 328 5.87 8.85 10.84
N ASP A 329 4.75 9.00 10.12
CA ASP A 329 4.52 8.39 8.81
C ASP A 329 5.53 8.89 7.77
N TRP A 330 5.89 10.18 7.83
CA TRP A 330 6.91 10.75 6.96
C TRP A 330 8.29 10.12 7.20
N LEU A 331 8.69 9.97 8.46
CA LEU A 331 9.97 9.34 8.79
C LEU A 331 10.00 7.88 8.34
N GLU A 332 8.95 7.12 8.65
CA GLU A 332 8.88 5.69 8.37
C GLU A 332 8.76 5.40 6.87
N HIS A 333 7.80 6.02 6.19
CA HIS A 333 7.42 5.60 4.84
C HIS A 333 8.08 6.42 3.73
N TYR A 334 8.49 7.64 4.05
CA TYR A 334 9.15 8.51 3.08
C TYR A 334 10.65 8.54 3.33
N ILE A 335 11.13 8.92 4.52
CA ILE A 335 12.54 9.28 4.68
C ILE A 335 13.46 8.09 4.92
N THR A 336 13.06 7.11 5.72
CA THR A 336 13.92 5.98 6.08
C THR A 336 13.80 4.83 5.08
N HIS A 337 12.70 4.77 4.33
CA HIS A 337 12.44 3.72 3.37
C HIS A 337 13.50 3.68 2.24
N PRO A 338 14.01 2.49 1.87
CA PRO A 338 15.18 2.36 1.00
C PRO A 338 14.92 2.71 -0.47
N VAL A 339 13.67 2.62 -0.95
CA VAL A 339 13.30 3.02 -2.32
C VAL A 339 12.84 4.48 -2.34
N THR A 340 11.64 4.74 -1.79
CA THR A 340 10.98 6.04 -1.74
C THR A 340 11.84 7.12 -1.08
N GLY A 341 12.63 6.80 -0.06
CA GLY A 341 13.51 7.75 0.62
C GLY A 341 14.61 8.33 -0.24
N THR A 342 15.06 7.61 -1.26
CA THR A 342 16.02 8.19 -2.21
C THR A 342 15.43 9.36 -2.99
N VAL A 343 14.12 9.34 -3.23
CA VAL A 343 13.38 10.41 -3.92
C VAL A 343 12.96 11.47 -2.91
N ALA A 344 12.37 11.07 -1.78
CA ALA A 344 11.86 11.98 -0.74
C ALA A 344 12.97 12.86 -0.11
N ARG A 345 14.20 12.34 0.01
CA ARG A 345 15.36 13.12 0.49
C ARG A 345 15.89 14.14 -0.53
N ALA A 346 15.45 14.07 -1.78
CA ALA A 346 15.75 15.02 -2.85
C ALA A 346 14.58 15.99 -3.12
N VAL A 347 13.74 16.22 -2.11
CA VAL A 347 12.56 17.08 -2.15
C VAL A 347 12.63 18.06 -0.97
N LEU A 348 12.21 19.29 -1.18
CA LEU A 348 11.99 20.27 -0.11
C LEU A 348 10.65 20.01 0.57
N TRP A 349 10.67 20.02 1.90
CA TRP A 349 9.51 19.78 2.75
C TRP A 349 9.18 21.04 3.54
N GLU A 350 7.90 21.29 3.72
CA GLU A 350 7.42 22.24 4.71
C GLU A 350 7.02 21.47 5.96
N VAL A 351 7.38 21.98 7.14
CA VAL A 351 6.94 21.46 8.44
C VAL A 351 6.17 22.53 9.20
N ARG A 352 5.11 22.11 9.87
CA ARG A 352 4.37 22.90 10.86
C ARG A 352 4.53 22.23 12.21
N ALA A 353 5.12 22.96 13.15
CA ALA A 353 5.34 22.45 14.50
C ALA A 353 4.05 22.50 15.31
N GLY A 354 3.78 21.46 16.12
CA GLY A 354 2.53 21.25 16.86
C GLY A 354 1.82 22.52 17.35
N GLY A 355 0.75 22.91 16.67
CA GLY A 355 -0.12 24.05 17.02
C GLY A 355 0.27 25.42 16.45
N THR A 356 1.42 25.55 15.80
CA THR A 356 1.78 26.79 15.08
C THR A 356 1.06 26.88 13.74
N GLU A 357 0.79 28.08 13.25
CA GLU A 357 0.29 28.29 11.88
C GLU A 357 1.43 28.46 10.86
N THR A 358 2.66 28.61 11.33
CA THR A 358 3.83 28.92 10.50
C THR A 358 4.46 27.65 9.93
N TRP A 359 4.54 27.60 8.60
CA TRP A 359 5.25 26.56 7.87
C TRP A 359 6.72 26.96 7.68
N ARG A 360 7.63 26.03 7.96
CA ARG A 360 9.08 26.21 7.74
C ARG A 360 9.57 25.26 6.67
N LEU A 361 10.34 25.78 5.71
CA LEU A 361 10.86 25.04 4.57
C LEU A 361 12.23 24.44 4.89
N GLY A 362 12.48 23.19 4.48
CA GLY A 362 13.77 22.56 4.69
C GLY A 362 14.01 21.33 3.81
N LEU A 363 15.29 20.93 3.71
CA LEU A 363 15.75 19.73 3.03
C LEU A 363 16.02 18.63 4.07
N PRO A 364 15.62 17.38 3.84
CA PRO A 364 15.89 16.29 4.76
C PRO A 364 17.39 16.04 4.90
N LYS A 365 17.87 16.00 6.14
CA LYS A 365 19.27 15.67 6.45
C LYS A 365 19.33 14.82 7.71
N LYS A 366 20.20 13.81 7.68
CA LYS A 366 20.56 13.03 8.87
C LYS A 366 21.65 13.79 9.63
N VAL A 367 21.41 14.12 10.89
CA VAL A 367 22.36 14.79 11.78
C VAL A 367 22.34 14.04 13.11
N GLU A 368 23.50 13.57 13.56
CA GLU A 368 23.64 12.78 14.81
C GLU A 368 22.66 11.59 14.84
N GLU A 369 22.64 10.80 13.76
CA GLU A 369 21.76 9.65 13.58
C GLU A 369 20.24 9.92 13.53
N ARG A 370 19.79 11.18 13.68
CA ARG A 370 18.38 11.55 13.57
C ARG A 370 18.10 12.31 12.29
N TRP A 371 16.99 11.97 11.65
CA TRP A 371 16.48 12.75 10.52
C TRP A 371 15.81 14.03 11.01
N GLY A 372 16.02 15.11 10.27
CA GLY A 372 15.33 16.38 10.45
C GLY A 372 15.36 17.17 9.17
N LEU A 373 14.92 18.43 9.23
CA LEU A 373 15.02 19.35 8.11
C LEU A 373 16.12 20.38 8.39
N VAL A 374 16.82 20.80 7.35
CA VAL A 374 17.78 21.91 7.42
C VAL A 374 17.28 23.00 6.49
N THR A 375 17.22 24.25 6.94
CA THR A 375 16.78 25.40 6.12
C THR A 375 17.87 25.86 5.16
N GLU A 376 17.56 26.80 4.27
CA GLU A 376 18.56 27.44 3.40
C GLU A 376 19.66 28.18 4.17
N GLY A 377 19.37 28.62 5.40
CA GLY A 377 20.35 29.26 6.30
C GLY A 377 21.17 28.25 7.12
N GLY A 378 21.00 26.95 6.90
CA GLY A 378 21.69 25.91 7.65
C GLY A 378 21.10 25.62 9.04
N VAL A 379 19.98 26.26 9.39
CA VAL A 379 19.31 26.04 10.69
C VAL A 379 18.64 24.66 10.68
N ARG A 380 18.92 23.86 11.71
CA ARG A 380 18.29 22.56 11.91
C ARG A 380 16.90 22.74 12.52
N ILE A 381 15.91 22.12 11.90
CA ILE A 381 14.56 21.95 12.45
C ILE A 381 14.49 20.52 13.00
N VAL A 382 14.40 20.42 14.32
CA VAL A 382 14.10 19.18 15.02
C VAL A 382 12.60 18.94 14.91
N LEU A 383 12.24 17.74 14.48
CA LEU A 383 10.86 17.33 14.31
C LEU A 383 10.39 16.62 15.58
N GLN A 384 9.17 16.91 16.01
CA GLN A 384 8.55 16.32 17.19
C GLN A 384 7.34 15.48 16.82
N ASP A 385 6.92 14.62 17.74
CA ASP A 385 5.66 13.90 17.62
C ASP A 385 4.50 14.91 17.62
N GLY A 386 3.58 14.77 16.67
CA GLY A 386 2.49 15.73 16.43
C GLY A 386 2.80 16.84 15.42
N ASP A 387 4.06 16.98 14.99
CA ASP A 387 4.37 17.81 13.83
C ASP A 387 3.77 17.19 12.56
N VAL A 388 3.41 18.08 11.61
CA VAL A 388 2.94 17.67 10.28
C VAL A 388 3.85 18.26 9.22
N VAL A 389 4.09 17.48 8.17
CA VAL A 389 4.89 17.89 7.02
C VAL A 389 4.08 17.80 5.74
N ARG A 390 4.52 18.53 4.72
CA ARG A 390 4.01 18.39 3.36
C ARG A 390 5.09 18.72 2.35
N VAL A 391 4.90 18.27 1.12
CA VAL A 391 5.82 18.60 0.02
C VAL A 391 5.68 20.08 -0.34
N ALA A 392 6.79 20.83 -0.35
CA ALA A 392 6.76 22.26 -0.61
C ALA A 392 6.31 22.59 -2.04
N ALA A 393 5.37 23.53 -2.18
CA ALA A 393 4.86 23.99 -3.47
C ALA A 393 5.63 25.23 -3.97
N PRO A 394 5.93 25.37 -5.29
CA PRO A 394 6.72 26.48 -5.82
C PRO A 394 6.16 27.87 -5.51
N VAL A 395 4.83 27.97 -5.40
CA VAL A 395 4.14 29.25 -5.14
C VAL A 395 4.43 29.80 -3.74
N ARG A 396 4.87 28.95 -2.80
CA ARG A 396 5.15 29.33 -1.41
C ARG A 396 6.62 29.68 -1.16
N VAL A 397 7.50 29.38 -2.10
CA VAL A 397 8.92 29.69 -2.00
C VAL A 397 9.14 31.12 -2.50
N SER A 398 9.46 32.04 -1.59
CA SER A 398 9.78 33.43 -1.95
C SER A 398 11.01 33.49 -2.87
N ALA A 399 11.18 34.59 -3.61
CA ALA A 399 12.33 34.77 -4.49
C ALA A 399 13.67 34.76 -3.71
N ALA A 400 13.68 35.27 -2.48
CA ALA A 400 14.86 35.24 -1.61
C ALA A 400 15.19 33.80 -1.18
N GLN A 401 14.19 33.04 -0.71
CA GLN A 401 14.37 31.63 -0.37
C GLN A 401 14.80 30.81 -1.59
N ALA A 402 14.21 31.05 -2.76
CA ALA A 402 14.57 30.38 -4.01
C ALA A 402 16.07 30.55 -4.35
N ARG A 403 16.62 31.76 -4.15
CA ARG A 403 18.07 32.02 -4.32
C ARG A 403 18.91 31.26 -3.30
N GLY A 404 18.55 31.33 -2.01
CA GLY A 404 19.26 30.61 -0.95
C GLY A 404 19.27 29.10 -1.20
N TRP A 405 18.13 28.53 -1.57
CA TRP A 405 18.02 27.11 -1.90
C TRP A 405 18.85 26.70 -3.11
N LYS A 406 18.92 27.50 -4.17
CA LYS A 406 19.79 27.21 -5.33
C LYS A 406 21.26 27.08 -4.90
N GLN A 407 21.73 27.96 -4.03
CA GLN A 407 23.10 27.91 -3.50
C GLN A 407 23.33 26.65 -2.65
N VAL A 408 22.43 26.36 -1.71
CA VAL A 408 22.53 25.18 -0.83
C VAL A 408 22.49 23.87 -1.62
N LEU A 409 21.59 23.76 -2.60
CA LEU A 409 21.45 22.57 -3.44
C LEU A 409 22.69 22.35 -4.32
N ALA A 410 23.26 23.43 -4.87
CA ALA A 410 24.50 23.36 -5.64
C ALA A 410 25.69 22.89 -4.76
N GLN A 411 25.83 23.46 -3.56
CA GLN A 411 26.87 23.07 -2.60
C GLN A 411 26.71 21.60 -2.15
N ALA A 412 25.49 21.17 -1.87
CA ALA A 412 25.18 19.81 -1.47
C ALA A 412 25.20 18.80 -2.64
N LYS A 413 25.33 19.27 -3.89
CA LYS A 413 25.21 18.47 -5.13
C LYS A 413 23.89 17.67 -5.18
N VAL A 414 22.82 18.26 -4.66
CA VAL A 414 21.47 17.67 -4.66
C VAL A 414 20.68 18.27 -5.82
N GLN A 415 20.20 17.41 -6.71
CA GLN A 415 19.24 17.78 -7.73
C GLN A 415 17.83 17.48 -7.22
N LEU A 416 16.97 18.50 -7.16
CA LEU A 416 15.56 18.28 -6.80
C LEU A 416 14.88 17.43 -7.86
N VAL A 417 14.11 16.44 -7.40
CA VAL A 417 13.32 15.57 -8.28
C VAL A 417 12.01 16.21 -8.71
N LEU A 418 11.52 17.20 -7.96
CA LEU A 418 10.30 17.94 -8.25
C LEU A 418 10.60 19.39 -8.64
N LYS A 419 9.68 20.01 -9.38
CA LYS A 419 9.69 21.45 -9.61
C LYS A 419 9.19 22.12 -8.32
N GLN A 420 10.09 22.61 -7.48
CA GLN A 420 9.76 23.27 -6.19
C GLN A 420 10.32 24.69 -6.08
N ILE A 421 11.24 25.06 -6.95
CA ILE A 421 11.86 26.39 -7.00
C ILE A 421 11.63 26.93 -8.40
N LYS A 422 11.12 28.16 -8.50
CA LYS A 422 10.92 28.81 -9.79
C LYS A 422 12.27 29.06 -10.50
N PRO A 423 12.34 28.92 -11.84
CA PRO A 423 13.39 29.57 -12.61
C PRO A 423 13.37 31.07 -12.28
N LEU A 424 14.54 31.68 -12.13
CA LEU A 424 14.62 33.13 -11.89
C LEU A 424 14.46 33.86 -13.22
#